data_AF-A0A8T1GWU3-F1
#
_entry.id   AF-A0A8T1GWU3-F1
#
_cell.length_a   1.000
_cell.length_b   1.000
_cell.length_c   1.000
_cell.angle_alpha   90.00
_cell.angle_beta   90.00
_cell.angle_gamma   90.00
#
_symmetry.space_group_name_H-M   'P 1'
#
loop_
_entity.id
_entity.type
_entity.pdbx_description
1 polymer ?
#
loop_
_entity_poly.entity_id
_entity_poly.type
_entity_poly.pdbx_seq_one_letter_code
_entity_poly.pdbx_strand_id
1 'polypeptide(L)'
;WADVFRQVGDKMGKTLDFSDRKLEKLAQAAGFANINYETHKIPVGRWPRDKKMKELGTFVSLSFSQALDGFIKLPLCEILGWSPEEMQLFAVEMRRALLDPKTQTTGFV
;
A
#
# COMPACT_ATOMS: atom_id res chain seq x y z
N TRP A 1 1.88 -5.51 7.24
CA TRP A 1 1.36 -5.59 5.85
C TRP A 1 2.47 -5.54 4.81
N ALA A 2 3.45 -4.61 4.93
CA ALA A 2 4.56 -4.50 3.98
C ALA A 2 5.33 -5.81 3.76
N ASP A 3 5.60 -6.58 4.83
CA ASP A 3 6.33 -7.85 4.70
C ASP A 3 5.58 -8.90 3.90
N VAL A 4 4.25 -8.95 4.00
CA VAL A 4 3.41 -9.85 3.21
C VAL A 4 3.52 -9.51 1.73
N PHE A 5 3.39 -8.24 1.36
CA PHE A 5 3.55 -7.81 -0.03
C PHE A 5 4.99 -7.93 -0.54
N ARG A 6 6.00 -7.83 0.34
CA ARG A 6 7.39 -8.13 -0.04
C ARG A 6 7.55 -9.59 -0.43
N GLN A 7 7.00 -10.53 0.35
CA GLN A 7 7.00 -11.96 0.01
C GLN A 7 6.30 -12.24 -1.32
N VAL A 8 5.17 -11.55 -1.61
CA VAL A 8 4.50 -11.65 -2.92
C VAL A 8 5.47 -11.23 -4.03
N GLY A 9 6.12 -10.08 -3.87
CA GLY A 9 7.07 -9.56 -4.86
C GLY A 9 8.26 -10.50 -5.09
N ASP A 10 8.79 -11.08 -4.02
CA ASP A 10 9.88 -12.06 -4.08
C ASP A 10 9.46 -13.32 -4.88
N LYS A 11 8.24 -13.84 -4.63
CA LYS A 11 7.71 -15.02 -5.34
C LYS A 11 7.40 -14.74 -6.82
N MET A 12 7.03 -13.50 -7.15
CA MET A 12 6.80 -13.06 -8.53
C MET A 12 8.10 -12.71 -9.29
N GLY A 13 9.24 -12.57 -8.60
CA GLY A 13 10.44 -11.97 -9.16
C GLY A 13 10.28 -10.49 -9.53
N LYS A 14 9.31 -9.79 -8.92
CA LYS A 14 8.97 -8.38 -9.17
C LYS A 14 8.77 -7.67 -7.84
N THR A 15 9.74 -6.85 -7.44
CA THR A 15 9.70 -6.16 -6.13
C THR A 15 8.43 -5.33 -5.96
N LEU A 16 7.74 -5.52 -4.84
CA LEU A 16 6.68 -4.63 -4.32
C LEU A 16 7.19 -3.74 -3.18
N ASP A 17 8.50 -3.77 -2.95
CA ASP A 17 9.19 -2.91 -2.00
C ASP A 17 9.75 -1.68 -2.73
N PHE A 18 9.30 -0.50 -2.31
CA PHE A 18 9.68 0.80 -2.86
C PHE A 18 10.39 1.69 -1.83
N SER A 19 10.81 1.14 -0.68
CA SER A 19 11.54 1.90 0.34
C SER A 19 12.89 2.39 -0.16
N ASP A 20 13.53 3.31 0.57
CA ASP A 20 14.95 3.66 0.40
C ASP A 20 15.34 4.05 -1.03
N ARG A 21 14.42 4.75 -1.72
CA ARG A 21 14.57 5.22 -3.11
C ARG A 21 14.83 4.07 -4.10
N LYS A 22 14.31 2.86 -3.81
CA LYS A 22 14.55 1.67 -4.64
C LYS A 22 14.10 1.87 -6.09
N LEU A 23 13.00 2.59 -6.34
CA LEU A 23 12.55 2.92 -7.70
C LEU A 23 13.59 3.74 -8.48
N GLU A 24 14.19 4.75 -7.86
CA GLU A 24 15.25 5.54 -8.49
C GLU A 24 16.46 4.66 -8.82
N LYS A 25 16.89 3.81 -7.88
CA LYS A 25 18.02 2.88 -8.09
C LYS A 25 17.74 1.89 -9.23
N LEU A 26 16.52 1.37 -9.32
CA LEU A 26 16.10 0.48 -10.41
C LEU A 26 16.06 1.22 -11.75
N ALA A 27 15.59 2.45 -11.78
CA ALA A 27 15.62 3.29 -12.98
C ALA A 27 17.07 3.57 -13.43
N GLN A 28 17.98 3.89 -12.50
CA GLN A 28 19.39 4.07 -12.80
C GLN A 28 20.00 2.80 -13.39
N ALA A 29 19.76 1.64 -12.77
CA ALA A 29 20.26 0.35 -13.23
C ALA A 29 19.70 -0.06 -14.61
N ALA A 30 18.48 0.36 -14.93
CA ALA A 30 17.87 0.15 -16.24
C ALA A 30 18.35 1.15 -17.32
N GLY A 31 19.24 2.09 -16.98
CA GLY A 31 19.83 3.03 -17.94
C GLY A 31 19.01 4.30 -18.19
N PHE A 32 18.01 4.60 -17.35
CA PHE A 32 17.32 5.88 -17.44
C PHE A 32 18.28 7.03 -17.05
N ALA A 33 18.23 8.11 -17.82
CA ALA A 33 18.97 9.35 -17.55
C ALA A 33 18.04 10.43 -16.99
N ASN A 34 18.60 11.42 -16.29
CA ASN A 34 17.86 12.58 -15.74
C ASN A 34 16.69 12.17 -14.82
N ILE A 35 16.93 11.26 -13.87
CA ILE A 35 15.91 10.76 -12.96
C ILE A 35 15.61 11.79 -11.88
N ASN A 36 14.34 12.19 -11.77
CA ASN A 36 13.83 13.00 -10.67
C ASN A 36 13.00 12.11 -9.75
N TYR A 37 13.41 12.02 -8.48
CA TYR A 37 12.68 11.28 -7.46
C TYR A 37 11.97 12.27 -6.53
N GLU A 38 10.65 12.13 -6.44
CA GLU A 38 9.80 12.86 -5.52
C GLU A 38 9.03 11.87 -4.64
N THR A 39 8.66 12.32 -3.44
CA THR A 39 7.80 11.54 -2.54
C THR A 39 6.67 12.43 -2.05
N HIS A 40 5.45 11.95 -2.25
CA HIS A 40 4.25 12.62 -1.79
C HIS A 40 3.69 11.91 -0.56
N LYS A 41 3.41 12.69 0.48
CA LYS A 41 2.74 12.21 1.69
C LYS A 41 1.24 12.26 1.48
N ILE A 42 0.61 11.08 1.42
CA ILE A 42 -0.82 10.95 1.21
C ILE A 42 -1.47 10.48 2.52
N PRO A 43 -2.37 11.27 3.12
CA PRO A 43 -3.03 10.87 4.35
C PRO A 43 -3.99 9.71 4.07
N VAL A 44 -4.14 8.84 5.05
CA VAL A 44 -5.17 7.79 5.06
C VAL A 44 -6.10 8.08 6.23
N GLY A 45 -7.34 8.48 5.93
CA GLY A 45 -8.36 8.82 6.91
C GLY A 45 -8.54 10.33 7.12
N ARG A 46 -9.33 10.67 8.14
CA ARG A 46 -9.85 12.04 8.39
C ARG A 46 -9.02 12.87 9.37
N TRP A 47 -7.86 12.37 9.77
CA TRP A 47 -7.02 12.98 10.79
C TRP A 47 -6.34 14.31 10.41
N PRO A 48 -6.07 14.66 9.12
CA PRO A 48 -5.46 15.94 8.80
C PRO A 48 -6.31 17.13 9.24
N ARG A 49 -5.67 18.21 9.71
CA ARG A 49 -6.39 19.46 10.05
C ARG A 49 -6.80 20.24 8.81
N ASP A 50 -5.92 20.28 7.81
CA ASP A 50 -6.19 20.94 6.53
C ASP A 50 -7.41 20.32 5.83
N LYS A 51 -8.29 21.17 5.28
CA LYS A 51 -9.56 20.74 4.69
C LYS A 51 -9.36 19.86 3.46
N LYS A 52 -8.44 20.23 2.57
CA LYS A 52 -8.18 19.49 1.33
C LYS A 52 -7.51 18.14 1.63
N MET A 53 -6.54 18.12 2.53
CA MET A 53 -5.87 16.88 2.94
C MET A 53 -6.80 15.94 3.68
N LYS A 54 -7.74 16.47 4.48
CA LYS A 54 -8.77 15.66 5.13
C LYS A 54 -9.72 15.02 4.12
N GLU A 55 -10.14 15.77 3.12
CA GLU A 55 -10.98 15.26 2.03
C GLU A 55 -10.24 14.17 1.25
N LEU A 56 -9.00 14.43 0.83
CA LEU A 56 -8.13 13.46 0.17
C LEU A 56 -7.99 12.17 1.01
N GLY A 57 -7.64 12.29 2.28
CA GLY A 57 -7.46 11.13 3.15
C GLY A 57 -8.75 10.35 3.40
N THR A 58 -9.90 11.03 3.38
CA THR A 58 -11.23 10.38 3.43
C THR A 58 -11.42 9.49 2.21
N PHE A 59 -11.17 10.03 1.01
CA PHE A 59 -11.29 9.26 -0.23
C PHE A 59 -10.31 8.09 -0.26
N VAL A 60 -9.05 8.30 0.13
CA VAL A 60 -8.05 7.23 0.17
C VAL A 60 -8.48 6.10 1.12
N SER A 61 -8.89 6.41 2.35
CA SER A 61 -9.35 5.39 3.31
C SER A 61 -10.58 4.63 2.78
N LEU A 62 -11.54 5.34 2.16
CA LEU A 62 -12.72 4.71 1.57
C LEU A 62 -12.36 3.80 0.39
N SER A 63 -11.54 4.27 -0.54
CA SER A 63 -11.12 3.51 -1.71
C SER A 63 -10.38 2.23 -1.30
N PHE A 64 -9.42 2.32 -0.37
CA PHE A 64 -8.68 1.14 0.08
C PHE A 64 -9.56 0.15 0.85
N SER A 65 -10.46 0.62 1.72
CA SER A 65 -11.33 -0.27 2.50
C SER A 65 -12.35 -1.02 1.65
N GLN A 66 -12.85 -0.41 0.57
CA GLN A 66 -13.77 -1.02 -0.38
C GLN A 66 -13.08 -1.94 -1.39
N ALA A 67 -11.90 -1.56 -1.89
CA ALA A 67 -11.18 -2.34 -2.89
C ALA A 67 -10.46 -3.57 -2.32
N LEU A 68 -10.35 -3.66 -0.99
CA LEU A 68 -9.46 -4.58 -0.29
C LEU A 68 -9.55 -6.03 -0.75
N ASP A 69 -10.75 -6.62 -0.72
CA ASP A 69 -10.94 -8.03 -1.10
C ASP A 69 -10.56 -8.29 -2.56
N GLY A 70 -10.75 -7.30 -3.43
CA GLY A 70 -10.42 -7.41 -4.84
C GLY A 70 -8.92 -7.45 -5.11
N PHE A 71 -8.13 -6.61 -4.42
CA PHE A 71 -6.70 -6.50 -4.71
C PHE A 71 -5.83 -7.45 -3.90
N ILE A 72 -6.28 -7.98 -2.76
CA ILE A 72 -5.47 -8.92 -1.95
C ILE A 72 -5.65 -10.38 -2.36
N LYS A 73 -6.74 -10.74 -3.06
CA LYS A 73 -7.02 -12.14 -3.41
C LYS A 73 -5.92 -12.79 -4.24
N LEU A 74 -5.54 -12.16 -5.35
CA LEU A 74 -4.49 -12.70 -6.22
C LEU A 74 -3.14 -12.79 -5.46
N PRO A 75 -2.63 -11.73 -4.79
CA PRO A 75 -1.41 -11.82 -3.98
C PRO A 75 -1.44 -12.91 -2.91
N LEU A 76 -2.51 -13.01 -2.13
CA LEU A 76 -2.50 -13.85 -0.94
C LEU A 76 -2.89 -15.29 -1.26
N CYS A 77 -3.99 -15.51 -2.00
CA CYS A 77 -4.48 -16.86 -2.28
C CYS A 77 -3.72 -17.51 -3.44
N GLU A 78 -3.58 -16.83 -4.57
CA GLU A 78 -3.00 -17.44 -5.78
C GLU A 78 -1.48 -17.46 -5.73
N ILE A 79 -0.86 -16.37 -5.24
CA ILE A 79 0.61 -16.26 -5.21
C ILE A 79 1.15 -16.86 -3.92
N LEU A 80 0.71 -16.41 -2.73
CA LEU A 80 1.23 -16.96 -1.47
C LEU A 80 0.59 -18.29 -1.05
N GLY A 81 -0.55 -18.68 -1.63
CA GLY A 81 -1.22 -19.94 -1.30
C GLY A 81 -2.03 -19.91 -0.01
N TRP A 82 -2.38 -18.73 0.51
CA TRP A 82 -3.21 -18.58 1.70
C TRP A 82 -4.62 -19.12 1.46
N SER A 83 -5.25 -19.62 2.51
CA SER A 83 -6.66 -19.96 2.44
C SER A 83 -7.53 -18.69 2.30
N PRO A 84 -8.74 -18.80 1.73
CA PRO A 84 -9.69 -17.67 1.70
C PRO A 84 -9.98 -17.12 3.10
N GLU A 85 -10.02 -17.97 4.12
CA GLU A 85 -10.27 -17.58 5.52
C GLU A 85 -9.11 -16.75 6.10
N GLU A 86 -7.87 -17.17 5.87
CA GLU A 86 -6.67 -16.41 6.28
C GLU A 86 -6.61 -15.04 5.59
N MET A 87 -6.89 -15.00 4.29
CA MET A 87 -7.00 -13.75 3.53
C MET A 87 -8.07 -12.83 4.10
N GLN A 88 -9.26 -13.36 4.45
CA GLN A 88 -10.36 -12.58 5.01
C GLN A 88 -10.03 -12.03 6.41
N LEU A 89 -9.36 -12.81 7.26
CA LEU A 89 -8.89 -12.33 8.56
C LEU A 89 -7.92 -11.16 8.40
N PHE A 90 -6.96 -11.29 7.48
CA PHE A 90 -6.04 -10.21 7.16
C PHE A 90 -6.76 -8.96 6.60
N ALA A 91 -7.78 -9.16 5.76
CA ALA A 91 -8.61 -8.07 5.24
C ALA A 91 -9.34 -7.31 6.36
N VAL A 92 -9.90 -8.03 7.34
CA VAL A 92 -10.58 -7.44 8.50
C VAL A 92 -9.60 -6.60 9.33
N GLU A 93 -8.40 -7.11 9.59
CA GLU A 93 -7.36 -6.35 10.30
C GLU A 93 -6.96 -5.08 9.57
N MET A 94 -6.75 -5.17 8.25
CA MET A 94 -6.44 -4.03 7.40
C MET A 94 -7.54 -2.97 7.43
N ARG A 95 -8.82 -3.36 7.27
CA ARG A 95 -9.95 -2.42 7.35
C ARG A 95 -10.02 -1.72 8.70
N ARG A 96 -9.84 -2.47 9.79
CA ARG A 96 -9.88 -1.91 11.15
C ARG A 96 -8.86 -0.79 11.31
N ALA A 97 -7.63 -0.99 10.85
CA ALA A 97 -6.57 0.01 10.94
C ALA A 97 -6.73 1.17 9.93
N LEU A 98 -7.29 0.92 8.73
CA LEU A 98 -7.58 1.99 7.75
C LEU A 98 -8.70 2.93 8.19
N LEU A 99 -9.64 2.42 8.99
CA LEU A 99 -10.81 3.15 9.47
C LEU A 99 -10.65 3.68 10.90
N ASP A 100 -9.57 3.30 11.62
CA ASP A 100 -9.31 3.81 12.95
C ASP A 100 -8.92 5.31 12.88
N PRO A 101 -9.72 6.22 13.46
CA PRO A 101 -9.44 7.64 13.42
C PRO A 101 -8.22 8.05 14.27
N LYS A 102 -7.73 7.17 15.15
CA LYS A 102 -6.56 7.42 16.01
C LYS A 102 -5.25 7.13 15.29
N THR A 103 -5.27 6.22 14.32
CA THR A 103 -4.12 5.96 13.46
C THR A 103 -3.95 7.12 12.48
N GLN A 104 -2.94 7.96 12.71
CA GLN A 104 -2.53 9.04 11.79
C GLN A 104 -1.76 8.46 10.59
N THR A 105 -2.34 7.45 9.95
CA THR A 105 -1.69 6.68 8.89
C THR A 105 -1.45 7.56 7.68
N THR A 106 -0.25 7.45 7.11
CA THR A 106 0.19 8.17 5.92
C THR A 106 0.82 7.17 4.96
N GLY A 107 0.39 7.19 3.71
CA GLY A 107 1.07 6.54 2.60
C GLY A 107 2.15 7.44 2.03
N PHE A 108 3.22 6.83 1.51
CA PHE A 108 4.24 7.50 0.72
C PHE A 108 4.14 6.93 -0.69
N VAL A 109 3.98 7.80 -1.69
CA VAL A 109 3.99 7.48 -3.12
C VAL A 109 5.05 8.30 -3.82
#